data_AF-A0AAF0THC4-F1
#
_entry.id   AF-A0AAF0THC4-F1
#
_cell.length_a   1.000
_cell.length_b   1.000
_cell.length_c   1.000
_cell.angle_alpha   90.00
_cell.angle_beta   90.00
_cell.angle_gamma   90.00
#
_symmetry.space_group_name_H-M   'P 1'
#
loop_
_entity.id
_entity.type
_entity.pdbx_description
1 polymer ?
#
loop_
_entity_poly.entity_id
_entity_poly.type
_entity_poly.pdbx_seq_one_letter_code
_entity_poly.pdbx_strand_id
1 'polypeptide(L)'
;MPLGAKSKSVNIWNFVVERCEKKLVNWRSQYLSLGGRVTLINSVLDAMPIYMMSLFPIHGKIIKKLDAIRRNFLWQGNGEGEKKHHLVKWEVVITSKKEGGLGIKNLKAQNKSLLLKWLWSLAADKQGLWKKIIIARYGREGPWTTQAVKTPYERGLWRTIRNQWPKMWGNSMIKVGNSRKTMFWNDIWVGQTPLRQQFPDIYNLNQQKIATISEVKNAQGWNLSFRRLLNDWEVERISSTVP
;
A
#
# COMPACT_ATOMS: atom_id res chain seq x y z
N MET A 1 -13.62 12.75 -16.65
CA MET A 1 -12.71 13.03 -15.53
C MET A 1 -12.15 14.43 -15.75
N PRO A 2 -12.19 15.37 -14.80
CA PRO A 2 -11.58 16.67 -15.02
C PRO A 2 -10.06 16.51 -14.94
N LEU A 3 -9.40 16.39 -16.09
CA LEU A 3 -7.96 16.53 -16.20
C LEU A 3 -7.63 17.95 -15.69
N GLY A 4 -6.98 18.04 -14.52
CA GLY A 4 -6.69 19.32 -13.85
C GLY A 4 -7.29 19.49 -12.46
N ALA A 5 -8.11 18.56 -11.98
CA ALA A 5 -8.64 18.65 -10.62
C ALA A 5 -7.53 18.48 -9.56
N LYS A 6 -7.54 19.34 -8.53
CA LYS A 6 -6.59 19.25 -7.40
C LYS A 6 -6.77 17.90 -6.70
N SER A 7 -5.71 17.09 -6.59
CA SER A 7 -5.78 15.70 -6.08
C SER A 7 -6.39 15.54 -4.69
N LYS A 8 -6.43 16.61 -3.89
CA LYS A 8 -7.05 16.66 -2.55
C LYS A 8 -8.45 17.26 -2.52
N SER A 9 -9.02 17.60 -3.67
CA SER A 9 -10.34 18.23 -3.75
C SER A 9 -11.44 17.23 -3.40
N VAL A 10 -12.30 17.63 -2.47
CA VAL A 10 -13.47 16.84 -2.05
C VAL A 10 -14.46 16.69 -3.22
N ASN A 11 -14.55 17.70 -4.09
CA ASN A 11 -15.54 17.76 -5.16
C ASN A 11 -15.37 16.66 -6.21
N ILE A 12 -14.15 16.12 -6.37
CA ILE A 12 -13.88 14.99 -7.27
C ILE A 12 -14.71 13.75 -6.86
N TRP A 13 -15.11 13.65 -5.60
CA TRP A 13 -15.83 12.49 -5.08
C TRP A 13 -17.36 12.64 -5.12
N ASN A 14 -17.89 13.83 -5.41
CA ASN A 14 -19.33 14.08 -5.38
C ASN A 14 -20.08 13.14 -6.34
N PHE A 15 -19.56 12.95 -7.55
CA PHE A 15 -20.18 12.04 -8.51
C PHE A 15 -20.25 10.58 -8.00
N VAL A 16 -19.27 10.14 -7.20
CA VAL A 16 -19.26 8.78 -6.61
C VAL A 16 -20.34 8.67 -5.55
N VAL A 17 -20.44 9.70 -4.70
CA VAL A 17 -21.46 9.79 -3.65
C VAL A 17 -22.85 9.77 -4.27
N GLU A 18 -23.11 10.64 -5.24
CA GLU A 18 -24.38 10.72 -5.96
C GLU A 18 -24.74 9.40 -6.66
N ARG A 19 -23.75 8.70 -7.23
CA ARG A 19 -23.97 7.39 -7.87
C ARG A 19 -24.35 6.32 -6.84
N CYS A 20 -23.76 6.36 -5.64
CA CYS A 20 -24.13 5.47 -4.54
C CYS A 20 -25.57 5.76 -4.07
N GLU A 21 -25.92 7.03 -3.87
CA GLU A 21 -27.26 7.46 -3.45
C GLU A 21 -28.33 7.05 -4.48
N LYS A 22 -28.10 7.31 -5.77
CA LYS A 22 -29.00 6.90 -6.86
C LYS A 22 -29.23 5.39 -6.91
N LYS A 23 -28.21 4.58 -6.56
CA LYS A 23 -28.35 3.13 -6.51
C LYS A 23 -29.20 2.67 -5.33
N LEU A 24 -29.11 3.36 -4.19
CA LEU A 24 -29.97 3.08 -3.05
C LEU A 24 -31.44 3.28 -3.38
N VAL A 25 -31.82 4.39 -4.03
CA VAL A 25 -33.22 4.68 -4.38
C VAL A 25 -33.89 3.52 -5.11
N ASN A 26 -33.15 2.84 -6.01
CA ASN A 26 -33.67 1.73 -6.80
C ASN A 26 -33.75 0.40 -6.03
N TRP A 27 -33.10 0.28 -4.87
CA TRP A 27 -33.10 -0.95 -4.09
C TRP A 27 -34.28 -0.99 -3.14
N ARG A 28 -35.24 -1.88 -3.42
CA ARG A 28 -36.38 -2.12 -2.52
C ARG A 28 -35.93 -2.88 -1.26
N SER A 29 -35.28 -2.16 -0.35
CA SER A 29 -34.68 -2.71 0.87
C SER A 29 -35.66 -3.49 1.77
N GLN A 30 -36.97 -3.20 1.66
CA GLN A 30 -38.03 -3.89 2.39
C GLN A 30 -38.12 -5.37 2.05
N TYR A 31 -37.68 -5.77 0.86
CA TYR A 31 -37.64 -7.16 0.40
C TYR A 31 -36.25 -7.81 0.58
N LEU A 32 -35.30 -7.11 1.21
CA LEU A 32 -33.93 -7.60 1.37
C LEU A 32 -33.65 -7.93 2.84
N SER A 33 -33.20 -9.16 3.07
CA SER A 33 -32.61 -9.56 4.34
C SER A 33 -31.34 -8.75 4.65
N LEU A 34 -30.92 -8.72 5.92
CA LEU A 34 -29.65 -8.09 6.32
C LEU A 34 -28.46 -8.68 5.53
N GLY A 35 -28.44 -10.00 5.32
CA GLY A 35 -27.43 -10.66 4.50
C GLY A 35 -27.44 -10.20 3.05
N GLY A 36 -28.62 -10.06 2.44
CA GLY A 36 -28.76 -9.52 1.07
C GLY A 36 -28.24 -8.09 0.96
N ARG A 37 -28.50 -7.24 1.97
CA ARG A 37 -27.99 -5.86 2.02
C ARG A 37 -26.46 -5.83 2.11
N VAL A 38 -25.85 -6.65 2.97
CA VAL A 38 -24.38 -6.79 3.05
C VAL A 38 -23.79 -7.21 1.69
N THR A 39 -24.41 -8.16 1.01
CA THR A 39 -23.98 -8.61 -0.32
C THR A 39 -24.01 -7.47 -1.35
N LEU A 40 -25.06 -6.65 -1.36
CA LEU A 40 -25.16 -5.48 -2.26
C LEU A 40 -24.16 -4.38 -1.91
N ILE A 41 -23.90 -4.15 -0.63
CA ILE A 41 -22.84 -3.21 -0.21
C ILE A 41 -21.51 -3.66 -0.79
N ASN A 42 -21.14 -4.93 -0.59
CA ASN A 42 -19.83 -5.46 -1.00
C ASN A 42 -19.65 -5.57 -2.52
N SER A 43 -20.71 -5.93 -3.25
CA SER A 43 -20.65 -6.13 -4.70
C SER A 43 -20.84 -4.85 -5.50
N VAL A 44 -21.62 -3.88 -4.98
CA VAL A 44 -22.01 -2.68 -5.74
C VAL A 44 -21.49 -1.39 -5.10
N LEU A 45 -21.83 -1.08 -3.84
CA LEU A 45 -21.41 0.19 -3.20
C LEU A 45 -19.90 0.26 -2.94
N ASP A 46 -19.26 -0.87 -2.66
CA ASP A 46 -17.82 -0.98 -2.49
C ASP A 46 -17.06 -0.94 -3.80
N ALA A 47 -17.71 -1.30 -4.92
CA ALA A 47 -17.09 -1.31 -6.24
C ALA A 47 -17.06 0.08 -6.88
N MET A 48 -18.10 0.89 -6.67
CA MET A 48 -18.21 2.23 -7.25
C MET A 48 -17.01 3.17 -6.97
N PRO A 49 -16.50 3.30 -5.73
CA PRO A 49 -15.38 4.18 -5.46
C PRO A 49 -14.02 3.63 -5.92
N ILE A 50 -13.91 2.33 -6.30
CA ILE A 50 -12.60 1.66 -6.51
C ILE A 50 -11.74 2.40 -7.53
N TYR A 51 -12.32 2.79 -8.66
CA TYR A 51 -11.57 3.50 -9.70
C TYR A 51 -10.96 4.80 -9.16
N MET A 52 -11.76 5.65 -8.51
CA MET A 52 -11.25 6.90 -7.92
C MET A 52 -10.28 6.65 -6.76
N MET A 53 -10.52 5.63 -5.94
CA MET A 53 -9.60 5.24 -4.87
C MET A 53 -8.27 4.70 -5.39
N SER A 54 -8.24 4.14 -6.59
CA SER A 54 -6.98 3.71 -7.21
C SER A 54 -6.13 4.89 -7.71
N LEU A 55 -6.76 6.04 -7.96
CA LEU A 55 -6.11 7.22 -8.49
C LEU A 55 -5.82 8.28 -7.43
N PHE A 56 -6.69 8.45 -6.43
CA PHE A 56 -6.62 9.57 -5.50
C PHE A 56 -6.75 9.12 -4.04
N PRO A 57 -6.07 9.81 -3.10
CA PRO A 57 -6.30 9.63 -1.68
C PRO A 57 -7.71 10.10 -1.33
N ILE A 58 -8.50 9.22 -0.71
CA ILE A 58 -9.86 9.55 -0.30
C ILE A 58 -9.85 10.45 0.93
N HIS A 59 -10.66 11.52 0.91
CA HIS A 59 -10.75 12.44 2.04
C HIS A 59 -11.58 11.83 3.17
N GLY A 60 -11.21 12.06 4.43
CA GLY A 60 -11.94 11.52 5.60
C GLY A 60 -13.42 11.92 5.62
N LYS A 61 -13.76 13.13 5.16
CA LYS A 61 -15.16 13.57 4.97
C LYS A 61 -15.94 12.70 3.98
N ILE A 62 -15.31 12.26 2.88
CA ILE A 62 -15.94 11.39 1.88
C ILE A 62 -16.11 9.97 2.43
N ILE A 63 -15.10 9.44 3.15
CA ILE A 63 -15.24 8.17 3.86
C ILE A 63 -16.46 8.21 4.78
N LYS A 64 -16.57 9.24 5.63
CA LYS A 64 -17.72 9.40 6.54
C LYS A 64 -19.07 9.46 5.81
N LYS A 65 -19.14 10.15 4.66
CA LYS A 65 -20.36 10.21 3.83
C LYS A 65 -20.72 8.84 3.24
N LEU A 66 -19.76 8.16 2.61
CA LEU A 66 -19.97 6.83 2.02
C LEU A 66 -20.31 5.78 3.09
N ASP A 67 -19.65 5.85 4.25
CA ASP A 67 -19.94 4.98 5.40
C ASP A 67 -21.34 5.25 5.95
N ALA A 68 -21.79 6.51 6.01
CA ALA A 68 -23.16 6.84 6.40
C ALA A 68 -24.18 6.23 5.43
N ILE A 69 -23.97 6.35 4.12
CA ILE A 69 -24.82 5.76 3.07
C ILE A 69 -24.92 4.24 3.26
N ARG A 70 -23.78 3.55 3.43
CA ARG A 70 -23.73 2.09 3.60
C ARG A 70 -24.38 1.64 4.91
N ARG A 71 -24.11 2.37 6.00
CA ARG A 71 -24.64 2.07 7.33
C ARG A 71 -26.15 2.27 7.38
N ASN A 72 -26.66 3.37 6.81
CA ASN A 72 -28.09 3.63 6.76
C ASN A 72 -28.80 2.57 5.92
N PHE A 73 -28.25 2.22 4.75
CA PHE A 73 -28.80 1.15 3.93
C PHE A 73 -28.81 -0.21 4.65
N LEU A 74 -27.74 -0.55 5.37
CA LEU A 74 -27.66 -1.81 6.13
C LEU A 74 -28.77 -1.90 7.18
N TRP A 75 -28.86 -0.91 8.07
CA TRP A 75 -29.74 -0.97 9.25
C TRP A 75 -31.17 -0.52 8.98
N GLN A 76 -31.35 0.60 8.27
CA GLN A 76 -32.65 1.22 8.05
C GLN A 76 -33.26 0.75 6.72
N GLY A 77 -32.43 0.61 5.69
CA GLY A 77 -32.91 0.40 4.32
C GLY A 77 -33.45 1.72 3.74
N ASN A 78 -34.54 1.63 2.99
CA ASN A 78 -35.26 2.69 2.28
C ASN A 78 -36.70 2.86 2.80
N GLY A 79 -37.08 2.17 3.87
CA GLY A 79 -38.42 2.32 4.43
C GLY A 79 -38.56 3.67 5.12
N GLU A 80 -39.58 4.44 4.75
CA GLU A 80 -40.06 5.58 5.52
C GLU A 80 -40.81 5.05 6.75
N GLY A 81 -40.07 4.69 7.79
CA GLY A 81 -40.67 4.15 9.01
C GLY A 81 -39.65 3.64 10.00
N GLU A 82 -39.59 4.33 11.15
CA GLU A 82 -38.78 4.08 12.34
C GLU A 82 -37.26 3.97 12.15
N LYS A 83 -36.53 4.86 12.83
CA LYS A 83 -35.06 4.78 12.92
C LYS A 83 -34.67 3.48 13.59
N LYS A 84 -34.32 2.47 12.80
CA LYS A 84 -33.76 1.22 13.32
C LYS A 84 -32.42 1.51 14.00
N HIS A 85 -32.28 1.02 15.23
CA HIS A 85 -31.05 1.15 16.00
C HIS A 85 -29.88 0.44 15.30
N HIS A 86 -28.70 1.06 15.33
CA HIS A 86 -27.47 0.43 14.89
C HIS A 86 -27.03 -0.57 15.94
N LEU A 87 -27.28 -1.87 15.70
CA LEU A 87 -27.00 -2.93 16.68
C LEU A 87 -25.51 -3.09 16.98
N VAL A 88 -24.65 -2.75 16.01
CA VAL A 88 -23.19 -2.94 16.09
C VAL A 88 -22.48 -1.66 15.65
N LYS A 89 -21.41 -1.30 16.37
CA LYS A 89 -20.53 -0.19 15.99
C LYS A 89 -20.00 -0.38 14.57
N TRP A 90 -19.99 0.69 13.78
CA TRP A 90 -19.61 0.61 12.36
C TRP A 90 -18.17 0.12 12.17
N GLU A 91 -17.28 0.48 13.09
CA GLU A 91 -15.88 0.07 13.10
C GLU A 91 -15.72 -1.44 13.19
N VAL A 92 -16.62 -2.14 13.89
CA VAL A 92 -16.65 -3.60 13.99
C VAL A 92 -17.24 -4.20 12.71
N VAL A 93 -18.31 -3.60 12.18
CA VAL A 93 -18.98 -4.07 10.96
C VAL A 93 -18.01 -4.13 9.76
N ILE A 94 -17.10 -3.16 9.64
CA ILE A 94 -16.12 -3.07 8.55
C ILE A 94 -14.82 -3.88 8.77
N THR A 95 -14.77 -4.72 9.81
CA THR A 95 -13.67 -5.68 10.00
C THR A 95 -13.91 -6.96 9.19
N SER A 96 -12.88 -7.79 9.07
CA SER A 96 -13.01 -9.05 8.35
C SER A 96 -13.93 -10.02 9.11
N LYS A 97 -14.55 -10.97 8.39
CA LYS A 97 -15.35 -12.02 9.04
C LYS A 97 -14.55 -12.86 10.03
N LYS A 98 -13.25 -13.04 9.77
CA LYS A 98 -12.32 -13.74 10.67
C LYS A 98 -12.10 -13.00 11.99
N GLU A 99 -12.26 -11.68 11.98
CA GLU A 99 -12.13 -10.79 13.16
C GLU A 99 -13.49 -10.47 13.80
N GLY A 100 -14.57 -11.16 13.39
CA GLY A 100 -15.92 -10.96 13.94
C GLY A 100 -16.76 -9.87 13.26
N GLY A 101 -16.29 -9.30 12.15
CA GLY A 101 -17.03 -8.32 11.35
C GLY A 101 -17.99 -8.95 10.33
N LEU A 102 -18.72 -8.10 9.60
CA LEU A 102 -19.63 -8.54 8.53
C LEU A 102 -18.92 -8.71 7.18
N GLY A 103 -17.62 -8.40 7.11
CA GLY A 103 -16.84 -8.44 5.87
C GLY A 103 -17.17 -7.30 4.91
N ILE A 104 -17.67 -6.16 5.43
CA ILE A 104 -17.77 -4.92 4.67
C ILE A 104 -16.39 -4.26 4.60
N LYS A 105 -15.98 -3.72 3.45
CA LYS A 105 -14.62 -3.19 3.30
C LYS A 105 -14.44 -1.88 4.06
N ASN A 106 -13.35 -1.80 4.81
CA ASN A 106 -12.84 -0.53 5.33
C ASN A 106 -12.27 0.32 4.19
N LEU A 107 -12.99 1.38 3.80
CA LEU A 107 -12.60 2.26 2.69
C LEU A 107 -11.23 2.91 2.86
N LYS A 108 -10.86 3.28 4.09
CA LYS A 108 -9.57 3.89 4.39
C LYS A 108 -8.43 2.90 4.13
N ALA A 109 -8.61 1.66 4.59
CA ALA A 109 -7.65 0.58 4.35
C ALA A 109 -7.56 0.21 2.86
N GLN A 110 -8.71 0.13 2.17
CA GLN A 110 -8.79 -0.19 0.76
C GLN A 110 -8.14 0.88 -0.12
N ASN A 111 -8.40 2.17 0.12
CA ASN A 111 -7.73 3.25 -0.61
C ASN A 111 -6.22 3.21 -0.40
N LYS A 112 -5.78 2.96 0.84
CA LYS A 112 -4.35 2.82 1.14
C LYS A 112 -3.71 1.66 0.37
N SER A 113 -4.34 0.49 0.35
CA SER A 113 -3.80 -0.67 -0.37
C SER A 113 -3.75 -0.45 -1.89
N LEU A 114 -4.78 0.18 -2.47
CA LEU A 114 -4.80 0.53 -3.89
C LEU A 114 -3.71 1.54 -4.26
N LEU A 115 -3.41 2.51 -3.39
CA LEU A 115 -2.30 3.44 -3.61
C LEU A 115 -0.94 2.76 -3.43
N LEU A 116 -0.79 1.83 -2.48
CA LEU A 116 0.43 1.03 -2.31
C LEU A 116 0.74 0.16 -3.54
N LYS A 117 -0.29 -0.30 -4.27
CA LYS A 117 -0.11 -1.05 -5.52
C LYS A 117 0.77 -0.30 -6.53
N TRP A 118 0.70 1.03 -6.58
CA TRP A 118 1.56 1.83 -7.47
C TRP A 118 3.03 1.79 -7.09
N LEU A 119 3.35 1.79 -5.79
CA LEU A 119 4.72 1.62 -5.31
C LEU A 119 5.24 0.21 -5.57
N TRP A 120 4.39 -0.80 -5.35
CA TRP A 120 4.71 -2.18 -5.69
C TRP A 120 5.00 -2.33 -7.17
N SER A 121 4.13 -1.77 -8.02
CA SER A 121 4.33 -1.74 -9.47
C SER A 121 5.64 -1.02 -9.82
N LEU A 122 5.94 0.13 -9.21
CA LEU A 122 7.21 0.83 -9.45
C LEU A 122 8.43 -0.05 -9.15
N ALA A 123 8.41 -0.77 -8.03
CA ALA A 123 9.52 -1.61 -7.61
C ALA A 123 9.66 -2.89 -8.44
N ALA A 124 8.55 -3.59 -8.70
CA ALA A 124 8.50 -4.87 -9.38
C ALA A 124 8.61 -4.77 -10.91
N ASP A 125 8.09 -3.69 -11.51
CA ASP A 125 7.79 -3.67 -12.95
C ASP A 125 8.97 -3.33 -13.87
N LYS A 126 8.91 -3.94 -15.05
CA LYS A 126 9.78 -3.78 -16.22
C LYS A 126 9.21 -2.68 -17.13
N GLN A 127 9.90 -1.54 -17.19
CA GLN A 127 9.84 -0.53 -18.26
C GLN A 127 8.49 0.13 -18.65
N GLY A 128 7.49 0.24 -17.78
CA GLY A 128 6.29 1.05 -18.08
C GLY A 128 6.61 2.55 -18.35
N LEU A 129 5.93 3.16 -19.34
CA LEU A 129 6.12 4.59 -19.68
C LEU A 129 5.82 5.53 -18.50
N TRP A 130 4.74 5.25 -17.76
CA TRP A 130 4.38 6.00 -16.55
C TRP A 130 5.52 6.02 -15.52
N LYS A 131 6.25 4.90 -15.36
CA LYS A 131 7.39 4.78 -14.46
C LYS A 131 8.55 5.65 -14.93
N LYS A 132 8.83 5.70 -16.24
CA LYS A 132 9.84 6.59 -16.82
C LYS A 132 9.50 8.05 -16.53
N ILE A 133 8.24 8.46 -16.72
CA ILE A 133 7.76 9.82 -16.42
C ILE A 133 7.92 10.15 -14.93
N ILE A 134 7.51 9.23 -14.05
CA ILE A 134 7.62 9.42 -12.60
C ILE A 134 9.08 9.52 -12.15
N ILE A 135 9.96 8.66 -12.64
CA ILE A 135 11.39 8.71 -12.31
C ILE A 135 12.05 9.97 -12.88
N ALA A 136 11.72 10.37 -14.12
CA ALA A 136 12.24 11.59 -14.73
C ALA A 136 11.81 12.85 -13.95
N ARG A 137 10.58 12.87 -13.44
CA ARG A 137 10.05 13.99 -12.67
C ARG A 137 10.59 14.08 -11.24
N TYR A 138 10.66 12.94 -10.53
CA TYR A 138 10.95 12.91 -9.09
C TYR A 138 12.35 12.42 -8.75
N GLY A 139 13.14 12.02 -9.73
CA GLY A 139 14.45 11.40 -9.51
C GLY A 139 14.34 10.00 -8.89
N ARG A 140 15.45 9.27 -8.91
CA ARG A 140 15.56 7.93 -8.34
C ARG A 140 16.31 7.95 -7.01
N GLU A 141 15.84 7.14 -6.06
CA GLU A 141 16.52 6.88 -4.79
C GLU A 141 16.78 5.38 -4.71
N GLY A 142 18.01 4.99 -5.06
CA GLY A 142 18.42 3.60 -5.12
C GLY A 142 17.70 2.78 -6.20
N PRO A 143 17.69 1.44 -6.08
CA PRO A 143 17.18 0.56 -7.12
C PRO A 143 15.66 0.51 -7.19
N TRP A 144 14.96 0.81 -6.10
CA TRP A 144 13.57 0.38 -5.91
C TRP A 144 12.54 1.50 -5.93
N THR A 145 12.95 2.74 -5.67
CA THR A 145 12.00 3.85 -5.46
C THR A 145 12.48 5.19 -6.01
N THR A 146 11.60 6.19 -5.99
CA THR A 146 11.92 7.58 -6.33
C THR A 146 12.48 8.31 -5.11
N GLN A 147 13.11 9.46 -5.32
CA GLN A 147 13.48 10.34 -4.20
C GLN A 147 12.25 10.77 -3.41
N ALA A 148 12.45 11.02 -2.12
CA ALA A 148 11.45 11.65 -1.27
C ALA A 148 11.14 13.06 -1.81
N VAL A 149 9.84 13.37 -1.94
CA VAL A 149 9.40 14.70 -2.40
C VAL A 149 9.52 15.69 -1.24
N LYS A 150 10.61 16.45 -1.22
CA LYS A 150 10.96 17.40 -0.14
C LYS A 150 10.36 18.80 -0.33
N THR A 151 9.94 19.18 -1.53
CA THR A 151 9.50 20.55 -1.81
C THR A 151 8.05 20.82 -1.33
N PRO A 152 7.79 21.96 -0.67
CA PRO A 152 6.44 22.36 -0.26
C PRO A 152 5.47 22.55 -1.44
N TYR A 153 6.01 22.98 -2.58
CA TYR A 153 5.25 23.31 -3.79
C TYR A 153 4.74 22.08 -4.53
N GLU A 154 5.40 20.93 -4.39
CA GLU A 154 4.96 19.66 -4.97
C GLU A 154 3.92 18.98 -4.06
N ARG A 155 2.72 19.58 -4.03
CA ARG A 155 1.50 18.99 -3.45
C ARG A 155 0.90 17.95 -4.40
N GLY A 156 1.73 17.02 -4.89
CA GLY A 156 1.36 16.02 -5.87
C GLY A 156 0.72 14.77 -5.25
N LEU A 157 -0.10 14.09 -6.05
CA LEU A 157 -0.58 12.74 -5.77
C LEU A 157 0.59 11.80 -5.44
N TRP A 158 1.66 11.87 -6.23
CA TRP A 158 2.83 11.00 -6.07
C TRP A 158 3.51 11.17 -4.72
N ARG A 159 3.60 12.38 -4.16
CA ARG A 159 4.10 12.59 -2.80
C ARG A 159 3.31 11.80 -1.76
N THR A 160 1.98 11.78 -1.89
CA THR A 160 1.11 11.02 -0.99
C THR A 160 1.32 9.51 -1.12
N ILE A 161 1.55 9.03 -2.34
CA ILE A 161 1.86 7.62 -2.62
C ILE A 161 3.26 7.29 -2.06
N ARG A 162 4.29 8.04 -2.45
CA ARG A 162 5.70 7.86 -2.06
C ARG A 162 5.94 7.91 -0.56
N ASN A 163 5.19 8.71 0.19
CA ASN A 163 5.27 8.74 1.65
C ASN A 163 4.88 7.42 2.32
N GLN A 164 4.20 6.52 1.61
CA GLN A 164 3.84 5.20 2.13
C GLN A 164 4.94 4.15 1.92
N TRP A 165 6.01 4.50 1.20
CA TRP A 165 7.11 3.59 0.89
C TRP A 165 7.76 2.94 2.12
N PRO A 166 8.08 3.65 3.22
CA PRO A 166 8.70 2.99 4.38
C PRO A 166 7.82 1.89 4.97
N LYS A 167 6.50 2.11 5.01
CA LYS A 167 5.55 1.10 5.48
C LYS A 167 5.49 -0.11 4.55
N MET A 168 5.52 0.09 3.24
CA MET A 168 5.55 -1.01 2.28
C MET A 168 6.86 -1.79 2.39
N TRP A 169 8.00 -1.09 2.39
CA TRP A 169 9.33 -1.68 2.39
C TRP A 169 9.57 -2.55 3.62
N GLY A 170 9.20 -2.07 4.82
CA GLY A 170 9.34 -2.84 6.05
C GLY A 170 8.42 -4.06 6.18
N ASN A 171 7.46 -4.23 5.26
CA ASN A 171 6.57 -5.40 5.21
C ASN A 171 6.75 -6.19 3.90
N SER A 172 7.89 -6.02 3.23
CA SER A 172 8.20 -6.66 1.95
C SER A 172 9.56 -7.34 2.01
N MET A 173 9.71 -8.43 1.25
CA MET A 173 10.99 -9.13 1.04
C MET A 173 11.30 -9.20 -0.46
N ILE A 174 12.57 -9.10 -0.80
CA ILE A 174 13.08 -9.21 -2.17
C ILE A 174 13.46 -10.65 -2.43
N LYS A 175 12.77 -11.29 -3.37
CA LYS A 175 13.23 -12.55 -3.96
C LYS A 175 14.36 -12.23 -4.95
N VAL A 176 15.57 -12.69 -4.64
CA VAL A 176 16.75 -12.44 -5.48
C VAL A 176 16.59 -13.16 -6.82
N GLY A 177 16.64 -12.40 -7.91
CA GLY A 177 16.71 -12.91 -9.28
C GLY A 177 18.13 -12.80 -9.81
N ASN A 178 18.35 -11.92 -10.80
CA ASN A 178 19.68 -11.69 -11.39
C ASN A 178 20.66 -10.89 -10.50
N SER A 179 20.29 -10.58 -9.25
CA SER A 179 21.10 -9.87 -8.25
C SER A 179 21.61 -8.45 -8.59
N ARG A 180 21.37 -7.92 -9.80
CA ARG A 180 21.91 -6.62 -10.27
C ARG A 180 21.32 -5.37 -9.63
N LYS A 181 20.19 -5.51 -8.92
CA LYS A 181 19.51 -4.40 -8.24
C LYS A 181 19.49 -4.56 -6.73
N THR A 182 19.71 -5.78 -6.24
CA THR A 182 19.57 -6.09 -4.83
C THR A 182 20.84 -5.72 -4.11
N MET A 183 20.76 -4.77 -3.20
CA MET A 183 21.86 -4.32 -2.35
C MET A 183 22.11 -5.34 -1.25
N PHE A 184 23.35 -5.83 -1.14
CA PHE A 184 23.69 -6.90 -0.20
C PHE A 184 23.35 -6.50 1.26
N TRP A 185 23.76 -5.30 1.68
CA TRP A 185 23.60 -4.85 3.08
C TRP A 185 22.29 -4.14 3.39
N ASN A 186 21.71 -3.46 2.39
CA ASN A 186 20.63 -2.48 2.61
C ASN A 186 19.22 -3.02 2.29
N ASP A 187 19.13 -4.08 1.49
CA ASP A 187 17.84 -4.66 1.11
C ASP A 187 17.46 -5.84 2.02
N ILE A 188 16.15 -6.10 2.15
CA ILE A 188 15.61 -7.26 2.86
C ILE A 188 15.46 -8.40 1.85
N TRP A 189 16.53 -9.16 1.65
CA TRP A 189 16.54 -10.30 0.72
C TRP A 189 16.79 -11.66 1.41
N VAL A 190 17.20 -11.63 2.68
CA VAL A 190 17.35 -12.77 3.58
C VAL A 190 16.81 -12.38 4.96
N GLY A 191 16.04 -13.26 5.60
CA GLY A 191 15.43 -12.98 6.91
C GLY A 191 14.36 -11.90 6.86
N GLN A 192 14.15 -11.17 7.96
CA GLN A 192 13.07 -10.16 8.10
C GLN A 192 13.57 -8.71 8.08
N THR A 193 14.88 -8.49 8.24
CA THR A 193 15.50 -7.16 8.29
C THR A 193 16.75 -7.11 7.40
N PRO A 194 17.23 -5.93 6.97
CA PRO A 194 18.46 -5.85 6.18
C PRO A 194 19.67 -6.38 6.96
N LEU A 195 20.64 -6.99 6.27
CA LEU A 195 21.84 -7.57 6.91
C LEU A 195 22.63 -6.56 7.73
N ARG A 196 22.63 -5.26 7.36
CA ARG A 196 23.29 -4.21 8.15
C ARG A 196 22.71 -4.02 9.56
N GLN A 197 21.44 -4.42 9.76
CA GLN A 197 20.79 -4.38 11.08
C GLN A 197 21.03 -5.67 11.86
N GLN A 198 21.18 -6.80 11.16
CA GLN A 198 21.48 -8.09 11.79
C GLN A 198 22.95 -8.19 12.23
N PHE A 199 23.87 -7.61 11.45
CA PHE A 199 25.32 -7.65 11.67
C PHE A 199 25.93 -6.24 11.58
N PRO A 200 25.61 -5.33 12.53
CA PRO A 200 26.08 -3.94 12.48
C PRO A 200 27.61 -3.82 12.63
N ASP A 201 28.20 -4.70 13.43
CA ASP A 201 29.63 -4.89 13.63
C ASP A 201 30.32 -5.21 12.28
N ILE A 202 29.85 -6.23 11.57
CA ILE A 202 30.48 -6.66 10.32
C ILE A 202 30.21 -5.66 9.18
N TYR A 203 29.02 -5.06 9.15
CA TYR A 203 28.69 -3.98 8.22
C TYR A 203 29.61 -2.76 8.39
N ASN A 204 30.03 -2.43 9.62
CA ASN A 204 30.94 -1.33 9.88
C ASN A 204 32.35 -1.59 9.36
N LEU A 205 32.79 -2.84 9.40
CA LEU A 205 34.08 -3.29 8.86
C LEU A 205 34.09 -3.35 7.33
N ASN A 206 32.94 -3.63 6.71
CA ASN A 206 32.84 -3.72 5.26
C ASN A 206 33.06 -2.35 4.57
N GLN A 207 33.87 -2.36 3.52
CA GLN A 207 34.15 -1.20 2.67
C GLN A 207 33.09 -1.03 1.58
N GLN A 208 32.44 -2.10 1.15
CA GLN A 208 31.45 -2.12 0.06
C GLN A 208 30.01 -1.95 0.55
N LYS A 209 29.71 -0.84 1.25
CA LYS A 209 28.41 -0.65 1.94
C LYS A 209 27.18 -0.51 1.02
N ILE A 210 27.39 -0.14 -0.24
CA ILE A 210 26.34 0.12 -1.24
C ILE A 210 26.45 -0.85 -2.42
N ALA A 211 27.13 -1.98 -2.24
CA ALA A 211 27.31 -2.95 -3.32
C ALA A 211 26.08 -3.84 -3.53
N THR A 212 25.85 -4.20 -4.79
CA THR A 212 24.81 -5.16 -5.17
C THR A 212 25.28 -6.60 -4.96
N ILE A 213 24.35 -7.53 -4.79
CA ILE A 213 24.65 -8.96 -4.66
C ILE A 213 25.48 -9.45 -5.86
N SER A 214 25.23 -8.96 -7.08
CA SER A 214 26.01 -9.35 -8.25
C SER A 214 27.44 -8.82 -8.27
N GLU A 215 27.72 -7.74 -7.52
CA GLU A 215 29.08 -7.18 -7.40
C GLU A 215 29.90 -7.92 -6.33
N VAL A 216 29.24 -8.48 -5.32
CA VAL A 216 29.90 -9.15 -4.20
C VAL A 216 29.80 -10.67 -4.26
N LYS A 217 29.17 -11.25 -5.29
CA LYS A 217 29.06 -12.70 -5.48
C LYS A 217 29.84 -13.14 -6.72
N ASN A 218 30.86 -13.96 -6.50
CA ASN A 218 31.68 -14.56 -7.55
C ASN A 218 31.47 -16.10 -7.59
N ALA A 219 32.07 -16.77 -8.57
CA ALA A 219 31.99 -18.24 -8.70
C ALA A 219 32.55 -19.00 -7.47
N GLN A 220 33.46 -18.38 -6.71
CA GLN A 220 34.10 -18.93 -5.52
C GLN A 220 33.37 -18.58 -4.21
N GLY A 221 32.29 -17.80 -4.25
CA GLY A 221 31.54 -17.37 -3.07
C GLY A 221 31.40 -15.85 -2.95
N TRP A 222 31.23 -15.39 -1.71
CA TRP A 222 31.07 -13.97 -1.40
C TRP A 222 32.43 -13.26 -1.36
N ASN A 223 32.61 -12.26 -2.23
CA ASN A 223 33.78 -11.41 -2.29
C ASN A 223 33.48 -10.06 -1.63
N LEU A 224 33.63 -10.01 -0.31
CA LEU A 224 33.42 -8.81 0.51
C LEU A 224 34.77 -8.26 0.99
N SER A 225 34.98 -6.94 0.84
CA SER A 225 36.19 -6.27 1.28
C SER A 225 36.02 -5.64 2.66
N PHE A 226 36.83 -6.06 3.63
CA PHE A 226 36.79 -5.58 5.01
C PHE A 226 38.06 -4.81 5.39
N ARG A 227 37.95 -3.87 6.34
CA ARG A 227 39.11 -3.11 6.87
C ARG A 227 40.12 -3.98 7.63
N ARG A 228 39.68 -5.15 8.10
CA ARG A 228 40.49 -6.20 8.72
C ARG A 228 39.91 -7.56 8.34
N LEU A 229 40.69 -8.61 8.50
CA LEU A 229 40.16 -9.98 8.42
C LEU A 229 39.09 -10.19 9.50
N LEU A 230 38.05 -10.93 9.13
CA LEU A 230 37.03 -11.39 10.07
C LEU A 230 37.59 -12.54 10.88
N ASN A 231 37.22 -12.60 12.15
CA ASN A 231 37.48 -13.77 12.99
C ASN A 231 36.57 -14.93 12.55
N ASP A 232 36.96 -16.18 12.84
CA ASP A 232 36.21 -17.36 12.44
C ASP A 232 34.74 -17.32 12.89
N TRP A 233 34.48 -16.88 14.13
CA TRP A 233 33.13 -16.72 14.67
C TRP A 233 32.32 -15.60 13.97
N GLU A 234 32.95 -14.57 13.41
CA GLU A 234 32.27 -13.54 12.60
C GLU A 234 31.87 -14.10 11.23
N VAL A 235 32.72 -14.96 10.65
CA VAL A 235 32.47 -15.64 9.38
C VAL A 235 31.32 -16.64 9.52
N GLU A 236 31.34 -17.49 10.56
CA GLU A 236 30.29 -18.47 10.83
C GLU A 236 28.91 -17.84 11.00
N ARG A 237 28.83 -16.68 11.68
CA ARG A 237 27.58 -15.94 11.89
C ARG A 237 26.92 -15.48 10.58
N ILE A 238 27.73 -15.03 9.62
CA ILE A 238 27.21 -14.59 8.32
C ILE A 238 26.89 -15.78 7.44
N SER A 239 27.77 -16.79 7.40
CA SER A 239 27.58 -17.96 6.54
C SER A 239 26.37 -18.81 6.96
N SER A 240 26.01 -18.82 8.24
CA SER A 240 24.79 -19.50 8.71
C SER A 240 23.50 -18.83 8.23
N THR A 241 23.57 -17.55 7.87
CA THR A 241 22.41 -16.73 7.53
C THR A 241 22.27 -16.54 6.02
N VAL A 242 23.41 -16.35 5.33
CA VAL A 242 23.46 -16.02 3.91
C VAL A 242 23.64 -17.30 3.08
N PRO A 243 22.75 -17.58 2.11
CA PRO A 243 22.84 -18.76 1.23
C PRO A 243 23.85 -18.64 0.09
#